data_AF-A0A818DMP7-F1
#
_entry.id   AF-A0A818DMP7-F1
#
_cell.length_a   1.000
_cell.length_b   1.000
_cell.length_c   1.000
_cell.angle_alpha   90.00
_cell.angle_beta   90.00
_cell.angle_gamma   90.00
#
_symmetry.space_group_name_H-M   'P 1'
#
loop_
_entity.id
_entity.type
_entity.pdbx_description
1 polymer ?
#
loop_
_entity_poly.entity_id
_entity_poly.type
_entity_poly.pdbx_seq_one_letter_code
_entity_poly.pdbx_strand_id
1 'polypeptide(L)'
;MKIIPIAATSKTFNADISSRLSNTFLKLKRKKSIIPVKRVQLRFVSVFAFATHQCQGKTFDRILIDLIFSPERRRNEVALPYVPISRCKWLVDLVFLRDFPLLSIQIKPTQAQLDGIRVSTRIRNAVRSTNLSNF
;
A
#
# COMPACT_ATOMS: atom_id res chain seq x y z
N MET A 1 -12.90 -20.45 -33.26
CA MET A 1 -12.81 -20.28 -31.79
C MET A 1 -11.35 -20.52 -31.39
N LYS A 2 -10.66 -19.54 -30.80
CA LYS A 2 -9.21 -19.65 -30.49
C LYS A 2 -9.05 -20.03 -29.01
N ILE A 3 -8.57 -21.24 -28.75
CA ILE A 3 -8.32 -21.74 -27.39
C ILE A 3 -6.93 -21.26 -26.96
N ILE A 4 -6.83 -20.58 -25.82
CA ILE A 4 -5.56 -20.13 -25.25
C ILE A 4 -5.27 -21.02 -24.04
N PRO A 5 -4.28 -21.93 -24.10
CA PRO A 5 -3.90 -22.76 -22.96
C PRO A 5 -3.20 -21.90 -21.91
N ILE A 6 -3.67 -21.97 -20.66
CA ILE A 6 -3.12 -21.20 -19.55
C ILE A 6 -2.67 -22.18 -18.47
N ALA A 7 -1.36 -22.20 -18.20
CA ALA A 7 -0.76 -23.12 -17.25
C ALA A 7 -1.17 -22.78 -15.81
N ALA A 8 -1.65 -23.77 -15.08
CA ALA A 8 -1.89 -23.65 -13.65
C ALA A 8 -0.56 -23.54 -12.89
N THR A 9 -0.48 -22.60 -11.95
CA THR A 9 0.70 -22.42 -11.10
C THR A 9 0.48 -23.11 -9.77
N SER A 10 1.49 -23.82 -9.28
CA SER A 10 1.51 -24.40 -7.94
C SER A 10 2.31 -23.52 -6.98
N LYS A 11 1.76 -23.24 -5.79
CA LYS A 11 2.48 -22.56 -4.71
C LYS A 11 2.23 -23.26 -3.38
N THR A 12 3.29 -23.44 -2.60
CA THR A 12 3.22 -24.02 -1.25
C THR A 12 3.19 -22.90 -0.22
N PHE A 13 2.27 -23.01 0.74
CA PHE A 13 2.07 -22.06 1.82
C PHE A 13 2.25 -22.78 3.15
N ASN A 14 2.89 -22.13 4.11
CA ASN A 14 3.00 -22.65 5.46
C ASN A 14 1.80 -22.16 6.27
N ALA A 15 0.87 -23.06 6.58
CA ALA A 15 -0.29 -22.75 7.40
C ALA A 15 0.03 -23.10 8.86
N ASP A 16 -0.06 -22.11 9.75
CA ASP A 16 0.03 -22.32 11.19
C ASP A 16 -1.36 -22.66 11.75
N ILE A 17 -1.45 -23.81 12.42
CA ILE A 17 -2.70 -24.34 12.99
C ILE A 17 -2.67 -24.25 14.53
N SER A 18 -1.63 -23.62 15.11
CA SER A 18 -1.49 -23.45 16.57
C SER A 18 -2.70 -22.78 17.21
N SER A 19 -3.33 -21.82 16.52
CA SER A 19 -4.49 -21.09 17.02
C SER A 19 -5.81 -21.87 16.94
N ARG A 20 -5.85 -22.97 16.18
CA ARG A 20 -7.07 -23.74 15.90
C ARG A 20 -7.11 -25.09 16.60
N LEU A 21 -5.96 -25.62 17.02
CA LEU A 21 -5.85 -26.87 17.78
C LEU A 21 -5.51 -26.55 19.22
N SER A 22 -6.21 -27.17 20.18
CA SER A 22 -5.86 -26.95 21.58
C SER A 22 -4.43 -27.44 21.87
N ASN A 23 -3.70 -26.67 22.66
CA ASN A 23 -2.29 -26.92 22.99
C ASN A 23 -2.05 -28.33 23.56
N THR A 24 -3.08 -28.93 24.16
CA THR A 24 -3.06 -30.30 24.70
C THR A 24 -2.86 -31.35 23.60
N PHE A 25 -3.57 -31.23 22.46
CA PHE A 25 -3.44 -32.18 21.34
C PHE A 25 -2.11 -32.07 20.60
N LEU A 26 -1.55 -30.87 20.50
CA LEU A 26 -0.25 -30.64 19.84
C LEU A 26 0.92 -31.17 20.67
N LYS A 27 0.88 -31.00 22.00
CA LYS A 27 1.89 -31.53 22.93
C LYS A 27 1.89 -33.06 22.99
N LEU A 28 0.72 -33.69 23.01
CA LEU A 28 0.57 -35.15 23.09
C LEU A 28 1.13 -35.89 21.86
N LYS A 29 1.09 -35.29 20.67
CA LYS A 29 1.54 -35.95 19.43
C LYS A 29 2.89 -35.49 18.88
N ARG A 30 3.61 -34.57 19.54
CA ARG A 30 4.86 -33.94 19.04
C ARG A 30 4.76 -33.49 17.57
N LYS A 31 3.57 -33.07 17.13
CA LYS A 31 3.34 -32.68 15.73
C LYS A 31 3.69 -31.21 15.54
N LYS A 32 4.39 -30.92 14.43
CA LYS A 32 4.69 -29.55 14.01
C LYS A 32 3.36 -28.80 13.82
N SER A 33 3.27 -27.60 14.39
CA SER A 33 2.07 -26.74 14.26
C SER A 33 1.93 -26.13 12.86
N ILE A 34 3.01 -26.14 12.09
CA ILE A 34 3.07 -25.62 10.73
C ILE A 34 2.88 -26.78 9.74
N ILE A 35 1.84 -26.68 8.91
CA ILE A 35 1.57 -27.63 7.82
C ILE A 35 1.83 -26.95 6.48
N PRO A 36 2.67 -27.52 5.61
CA PRO A 36 2.82 -27.04 4.24
C PRO A 36 1.60 -27.46 3.41
N VAL A 37 0.89 -26.48 2.85
CA VAL A 37 -0.29 -26.66 1.99
C VAL A 37 0.05 -26.24 0.57
N LYS A 38 -0.09 -27.15 -0.39
CA LYS A 38 0.12 -26.88 -1.82
C LYS A 38 -1.20 -26.44 -2.47
N ARG A 39 -1.22 -25.27 -3.10
CA ARG A 39 -2.36 -24.76 -3.87
C ARG A 39 -1.99 -24.69 -5.34
N VAL A 40 -2.81 -25.30 -6.19
CA VAL A 40 -2.70 -25.22 -7.65
C VAL A 40 -3.85 -24.35 -8.15
N GLN A 41 -3.53 -23.29 -8.88
CA GLN A 41 -4.54 -22.37 -9.40
C GLN A 41 -4.12 -21.72 -10.72
N LEU A 42 -5.11 -21.31 -11.52
CA LEU A 42 -4.88 -20.42 -12.65
C LEU A 42 -4.46 -19.04 -12.11
N ARG A 43 -3.48 -18.40 -12.76
CA ARG A 43 -2.89 -17.14 -12.29
C ARG A 43 -3.71 -15.93 -12.73
N PHE A 44 -5.00 -15.94 -12.40
CA PHE A 44 -5.88 -14.81 -12.59
C PHE A 44 -6.14 -14.11 -11.26
N VAL A 45 -6.11 -12.80 -11.29
CA VAL A 45 -6.55 -11.94 -10.19
C VAL A 45 -7.57 -10.99 -10.78
N SER A 46 -8.71 -10.80 -10.10
CA SER A 46 -9.68 -9.78 -10.50
C SER A 46 -8.99 -8.41 -10.49
N VAL A 47 -9.09 -7.69 -11.59
CA VAL A 47 -8.42 -6.38 -11.78
C VAL A 47 -9.34 -5.21 -11.38
N PHE A 48 -10.60 -5.49 -11.04
CA PHE A 48 -11.59 -4.43 -10.78
C PHE A 48 -11.39 -3.71 -9.44
N ALA A 49 -10.83 -4.39 -8.43
CA ALA A 49 -10.59 -3.80 -7.12
C ALA A 49 -9.30 -4.34 -6.51
N PHE A 50 -8.53 -3.45 -5.88
CA PHE A 50 -7.27 -3.77 -5.23
C PHE A 50 -7.26 -3.27 -3.80
N ALA A 51 -6.66 -4.04 -2.91
CA ALA A 51 -6.26 -3.51 -1.61
C ALA A 51 -5.11 -2.50 -1.78
N THR A 52 -5.01 -1.52 -0.89
CA THR A 52 -3.94 -0.51 -0.88
C THR A 52 -2.53 -1.10 -1.01
N HIS A 53 -2.24 -2.21 -0.31
CA HIS A 53 -0.94 -2.86 -0.43
C HIS A 53 -0.67 -3.42 -1.85
N GLN A 54 -1.70 -3.88 -2.56
CA GLN A 54 -1.57 -4.46 -3.89
C GLN A 54 -1.45 -3.41 -5.01
N CYS A 55 -1.77 -2.15 -4.71
CA CYS A 55 -1.65 -1.04 -5.65
C CYS A 55 -0.26 -0.40 -5.61
N GLN A 56 0.55 -0.69 -4.59
CA GLN A 56 1.93 -0.19 -4.48
C GLN A 56 2.77 -0.58 -5.70
N GLY A 57 3.50 0.40 -6.25
CA GLY A 57 4.36 0.20 -7.43
C GLY A 57 3.61 0.18 -8.77
N LYS A 58 2.28 0.31 -8.77
CA LYS A 58 1.48 0.48 -9.98
C LYS A 58 1.15 1.95 -10.21
N THR A 59 0.83 2.26 -11.46
CA THR A 59 0.28 3.54 -11.89
C THR A 59 -1.02 3.25 -12.62
N PHE A 60 -2.07 4.02 -12.34
CA PHE A 60 -3.37 3.88 -12.96
C PHE A 60 -3.76 5.19 -13.63
N ASP A 61 -4.46 5.08 -14.76
CA ASP A 61 -4.95 6.25 -15.49
C ASP A 61 -6.07 6.94 -14.72
N ARG A 62 -6.99 6.17 -14.12
CA ARG A 62 -8.09 6.66 -13.27
C ARG A 62 -8.35 5.69 -12.13
N ILE A 63 -8.64 6.21 -10.94
CA ILE A 63 -8.97 5.38 -9.78
C ILE A 63 -10.10 5.96 -8.96
N LEU A 64 -10.89 5.05 -8.41
CA LEU A 64 -11.89 5.31 -7.41
C LEU A 64 -11.41 4.72 -6.09
N ILE A 65 -11.28 5.57 -5.07
CA ILE A 65 -10.68 5.23 -3.78
C ILE A 65 -11.77 5.23 -2.72
N ASP A 66 -11.92 4.10 -2.02
CA ASP A 66 -12.69 4.00 -0.79
C ASP A 66 -11.78 4.14 0.44
N LEU A 67 -11.78 5.31 1.07
CA LEU A 67 -11.01 5.56 2.28
C LEU A 67 -11.87 5.32 3.52
N ILE A 68 -11.91 4.07 3.99
CA ILE A 68 -12.62 3.72 5.23
C ILE A 68 -11.70 3.97 6.43
N PHE A 69 -11.90 5.09 7.11
CA PHE A 69 -11.28 5.36 8.41
C PHE A 69 -12.15 4.78 9.53
N SER A 70 -11.88 3.54 9.94
CA SER A 70 -12.53 2.99 11.15
C SER A 70 -11.91 3.64 12.39
N PRO A 71 -12.71 4.20 13.32
CA PRO A 71 -12.20 4.85 14.54
C PRO A 71 -11.46 3.88 15.48
N GLU A 72 -11.64 2.57 15.30
CA GLU A 72 -10.98 1.50 16.05
C GLU A 72 -9.60 1.14 15.47
N ARG A 73 -9.38 1.33 14.17
CA ARG A 73 -8.08 1.08 13.52
C ARG A 73 -7.15 2.28 13.72
N ARG A 74 -6.78 2.53 14.98
CA ARG A 74 -5.85 3.59 15.36
C ARG A 74 -4.41 3.20 15.01
N ARG A 75 -3.72 4.14 14.33
CA ARG A 75 -2.28 4.46 14.41
C ARG A 75 -1.24 3.59 13.68
N ASN A 76 -1.49 2.33 13.31
CA ASN A 76 -0.39 1.48 12.79
C ASN A 76 -0.35 1.25 11.28
N GLU A 77 -1.33 1.73 10.50
CA GLU A 77 -1.27 1.66 9.03
C GLU A 77 -0.97 3.06 8.47
N VAL A 78 0.26 3.54 8.71
CA VAL A 78 0.79 4.84 8.23
C VAL A 78 0.78 4.96 6.68
N ALA A 79 0.37 3.92 5.96
CA ALA A 79 0.24 3.86 4.50
C ALA A 79 -1.19 4.07 3.96
N LEU A 80 -2.20 4.30 4.82
CA LEU A 80 -3.63 4.16 4.50
C LEU A 80 -4.14 4.99 3.29
N PRO A 81 -3.90 6.31 3.15
CA PRO A 81 -4.47 7.10 2.06
C PRO A 81 -3.44 7.57 1.01
N TYR A 82 -2.18 7.78 1.40
CA TYR A 82 -1.16 8.33 0.50
C TYR A 82 -0.82 7.37 -0.65
N VAL A 83 -0.69 6.07 -0.33
CA VAL A 83 -0.34 5.06 -1.33
C VAL A 83 -1.35 5.02 -2.46
N PRO A 84 -2.68 4.88 -2.24
CA PRO A 84 -3.64 4.86 -3.33
C PRO A 84 -3.71 6.20 -4.07
N ILE A 85 -3.62 7.34 -3.37
CA ILE A 85 -3.65 8.68 -4.01
C ILE A 85 -2.48 8.87 -4.96
N SER A 86 -1.28 8.45 -4.56
CA SER A 86 -0.06 8.56 -5.37
C SER A 86 -0.01 7.63 -6.58
N ARG A 87 -1.04 6.81 -6.83
CA ARG A 87 -1.07 5.92 -8.01
C ARG A 87 -1.62 6.60 -9.26
N CYS A 88 -2.20 7.80 -9.15
CA CYS A 88 -2.62 8.62 -10.28
C CYS A 88 -1.73 9.84 -10.45
N LYS A 89 -1.57 10.29 -11.71
CA LYS A 89 -0.76 11.47 -12.04
C LYS A 89 -1.50 12.78 -11.77
N TRP A 90 -2.79 12.83 -12.05
CA TRP A 90 -3.58 14.05 -12.02
C TRP A 90 -4.72 13.93 -11.02
N LEU A 91 -5.09 15.07 -10.41
CA LEU A 91 -6.18 15.12 -9.44
C LEU A 91 -7.54 14.83 -10.08
N VAL A 92 -7.73 15.20 -11.36
CA VAL A 92 -8.99 14.96 -12.11
C VAL A 92 -9.29 13.47 -12.30
N ASP A 93 -8.27 12.63 -12.21
CA ASP A 93 -8.38 11.18 -12.38
C ASP A 93 -8.60 10.42 -11.06
N LEU A 94 -8.69 11.15 -9.95
CA LEU A 94 -8.93 10.64 -8.60
C LEU A 94 -10.37 10.92 -8.17
N VAL A 95 -11.10 9.87 -7.80
CA VAL A 95 -12.43 9.98 -7.20
C VAL A 95 -12.41 9.37 -5.81
N PHE A 96 -12.82 10.13 -4.80
CA PHE A 96 -13.02 9.63 -3.45
C PHE A 96 -14.49 9.28 -3.24
N LEU A 97 -14.77 8.08 -2.75
CA LEU A 97 -16.14 7.64 -2.45
C LEU A 97 -16.73 8.30 -1.20
N ARG A 98 -15.89 8.77 -0.29
CA ARG A 98 -16.29 9.30 1.02
C ARG A 98 -15.41 10.47 1.40
N ASP A 99 -15.99 11.38 2.18
CA ASP A 99 -15.25 12.45 2.81
C ASP A 99 -14.19 11.90 3.77
N PHE A 100 -13.05 12.56 3.83
CA PHE A 100 -11.98 12.21 4.75
C PHE A 100 -11.31 13.46 5.31
N PRO A 101 -10.82 13.41 6.57
CA PRO A 101 -10.10 14.53 7.15
C PRO A 101 -8.73 14.67 6.47
N LEU A 102 -8.40 15.84 5.92
CA LEU A 102 -7.11 16.08 5.24
C LEU A 102 -5.90 15.82 6.16
N LEU A 103 -6.07 16.06 7.46
CA LEU A 103 -5.07 15.77 8.49
C LEU A 103 -4.67 14.28 8.54
N SER A 104 -5.53 13.37 8.05
CA SER A 104 -5.20 11.93 7.96
C SER A 104 -4.16 11.60 6.87
N ILE A 105 -3.98 12.48 5.91
CA ILE A 105 -2.96 12.36 4.85
C ILE A 105 -1.67 13.08 5.25
N GLN A 106 -1.77 14.08 6.14
CA GLN A 106 -0.62 14.84 6.57
C GLN A 106 0.29 13.99 7.47
N ILE A 107 1.38 13.52 6.87
CA ILE A 107 2.48 12.93 7.62
C ILE A 107 3.32 14.08 8.17
N LYS A 108 3.61 14.07 9.48
CA LYS A 108 4.57 15.00 10.05
C LYS A 108 5.92 14.78 9.36
N PRO A 109 6.50 15.79 8.69
CA PRO A 109 7.75 15.62 7.95
C PRO A 109 8.85 15.15 8.90
N THR A 110 9.67 14.22 8.42
CA THR A 110 10.84 13.76 9.17
C THR A 110 11.90 14.86 9.22
N GLN A 111 12.81 14.79 10.19
CA GLN A 111 13.86 15.80 10.34
C GLN A 111 14.70 15.97 9.06
N ALA A 112 15.04 14.85 8.40
CA ALA A 112 15.75 14.87 7.11
C ALA A 112 14.97 15.59 6.00
N GLN A 113 13.64 15.43 5.94
CA GLN A 113 12.81 16.16 4.97
C GLN A 113 12.76 17.65 5.29
N LEU A 114 12.66 18.03 6.58
CA LEU A 114 12.71 19.42 7.01
C LEU A 114 14.04 20.09 6.65
N ASP A 115 15.15 19.39 6.83
CA ASP A 115 16.47 19.90 6.49
C ASP A 115 16.62 20.06 4.96
N GLY A 116 16.10 19.12 4.16
CA GLY A 116 16.02 19.25 2.70
C GLY A 116 15.19 20.45 2.24
N ILE A 117 14.03 20.70 2.86
CA ILE A 117 13.18 21.86 2.57
C ILE A 117 13.92 23.17 2.89
N ARG A 118 14.64 23.23 4.02
CA ARG A 118 15.45 24.41 4.39
C ARG A 118 16.53 24.70 3.35
N VAL A 119 17.23 23.67 2.88
CA VAL A 119 18.25 23.82 1.82
C VAL A 119 17.63 24.33 0.52
N SER A 120 16.53 23.72 0.07
CA SER A 120 15.83 24.15 -1.15
C SER A 120 15.33 25.60 -1.06
N THR A 121 14.84 26.01 0.11
CA THR A 121 14.39 27.39 0.35
C THR A 121 15.55 28.38 0.29
N ARG A 122 16.71 28.04 0.87
CA ARG A 122 17.92 28.87 0.79
C ARG A 122 18.39 29.06 -0.65
N ILE A 123 18.44 27.97 -1.42
CA ILE A 123 18.83 28.01 -2.85
C ILE A 123 17.86 28.89 -3.64
N ARG A 124 16.55 28.71 -3.46
CA ARG A 124 15.52 29.50 -4.14
C ARG A 124 15.67 31.00 -3.85
N ASN A 125 15.92 31.34 -2.59
CA ASN A 125 16.09 32.74 -2.18
C ASN A 125 17.39 33.35 -2.74
N ALA A 126 18.49 32.58 -2.77
CA ALA A 126 19.76 33.02 -3.34
C ALA A 126 19.67 33.26 -4.86
N VAL A 127 18.93 32.42 -5.59
CA VAL A 127 18.65 32.60 -7.02
C VAL A 127 17.76 33.83 -7.25
N ARG A 128 16.77 34.07 -6.39
CA ARG A 128 15.94 35.28 -6.48
C ARG A 128 16.74 36.56 -6.25
N SER A 129 17.64 36.59 -5.27
CA SER A 129 18.46 37.77 -4.99
C SER A 129 19.48 38.07 -6.10
N THR A 130 20.04 37.05 -6.75
CA THR A 130 20.96 37.24 -7.89
C THR A 130 20.24 37.73 -9.15
N ASN A 131 18.99 37.31 -9.37
CA ASN A 131 18.20 37.83 -10.48
C ASN A 131 17.72 39.28 -10.27
N LEU A 132 17.60 39.73 -9.02
CA LEU A 132 17.25 41.11 -8.67
C LEU A 132 18.45 42.07 -8.71
N SER A 133 19.69 41.56 -8.65
CA SER A 133 20.90 42.38 -8.74
C SER A 133 21.42 42.58 -10.16
N ASN A 134 20.78 41.96 -11.16
CA ASN A 134 21.11 42.06 -12.59
C ASN A 134 20.16 42.99 -13.37
N PHE A 135 19.34 43.76 -12.66
CA PHE A 135 18.53 44.88 -13.15
C PHE A 135 18.92 46.14 -12.37
#